data_AF-A0A1V2M2Q3-F1
#
_entry.id   AF-A0A1V2M2Q3-F1
#
_cell.length_a   1.000
_cell.length_b   1.000
_cell.length_c   1.000
_cell.angle_alpha   90.00
_cell.angle_beta   90.00
_cell.angle_gamma   90.00
#
_symmetry.space_group_name_H-M   'P 1'
#
loop_
_entity.id
_entity.type
_entity.pdbx_description
1 polymer ?
#
loop_
_entity_poly.entity_id
_entity_poly.type
_entity_poly.pdbx_seq_one_letter_code
_entity_poly.pdbx_strand_id
1 'polypeptide(L)'
;MLKKFSIIGLTLILGTTPILASVFPNTIWKPLDEYTLSKSENNLENQIAASEQVISIMTPEPESQERINILLNHHLELANAYNTIGNYEKAYENFKLYIPFGESQGHDVSYAYAKLMTLQPSLEVFQLNSNASAPYFDAKFEPTQGVIYGSYYDKDTYIGVAYNNEDIRSRYPSEESMLLVYLEFGQDIKTPYIQNMLNLAKEEDKLVFLAWNTAGSTLDTANSSQFPLHQTPQEYIASTIDYLSSQGLDALIRFGGEMNNGPSGRNVFTGEVDSAGFIESFQYVSNIAKQHDNIGMVWSPDDIGGLDTPFEMFYPGDEYVDWVGVSMYPKKYFRDEIDTSNNKDINESIFIAGEHANPIKKIEHIITFMKEHNIQKPIIISETGDHHFVRNLGIETTDWAKLQMQKTYRIRA
;
A
#
# COMPACT_ATOMS: atom_id res chain seq x y z
N MET A 1 -5.51 18.15 1.06
CA MET A 1 -4.73 19.27 0.47
C MET A 1 -3.96 18.71 -0.73
N LEU A 2 -4.53 18.83 -1.93
CA LEU A 2 -3.84 18.41 -3.15
C LEU A 2 -2.76 19.45 -3.46
N LYS A 3 -1.49 19.13 -3.18
CA LYS A 3 -0.40 19.80 -3.90
C LYS A 3 -0.71 19.60 -5.38
N LYS A 4 -0.83 20.72 -6.09
CA LYS A 4 -0.95 20.74 -7.54
C LYS A 4 0.15 19.82 -8.06
N PHE A 5 -0.24 18.70 -8.68
CA PHE A 5 0.65 18.00 -9.59
C PHE A 5 1.11 19.07 -10.56
N SER A 6 2.39 19.46 -10.44
CA SER A 6 2.99 20.33 -11.42
C SER A 6 2.83 19.59 -12.73
N ILE A 7 1.91 20.09 -13.54
CA ILE A 7 1.92 19.93 -14.98
C ILE A 7 3.40 20.01 -15.35
N ILE A 8 3.92 18.98 -16.02
CA ILE A 8 5.18 19.06 -16.74
C ILE A 8 4.96 20.18 -17.75
N GLY A 9 5.20 21.40 -17.27
CA GLY A 9 5.26 22.59 -18.07
C GLY A 9 6.54 22.38 -18.84
N LEU A 10 6.37 21.94 -20.09
CA LEU A 10 7.37 22.12 -21.12
C LEU A 10 7.82 23.57 -21.00
N THR A 11 8.95 23.81 -20.35
CA THR A 11 9.61 25.09 -20.50
C THR A 11 10.22 24.97 -21.88
N LEU A 12 9.44 25.32 -22.90
CA LEU A 12 10.00 25.61 -24.21
C LEU A 12 11.07 26.68 -23.95
N ILE A 13 12.33 26.28 -24.01
CA ILE A 13 13.45 27.20 -24.14
C ILE A 13 13.42 27.71 -25.58
N LEU A 14 12.35 28.43 -25.94
CA LEU A 14 12.26 29.22 -27.16
C LEU A 14 12.41 30.67 -26.77
N GLY A 15 13.64 31.16 -26.83
CA GLY A 15 13.90 32.59 -26.79
C GLY A 15 15.22 32.98 -26.10
N THR A 16 16.36 32.67 -26.73
CA THR A 16 17.59 33.51 -26.81
C THR A 16 18.71 32.69 -27.46
N THR A 17 18.69 32.64 -28.80
CA THR A 17 19.60 31.85 -29.64
C THR A 17 21.11 32.16 -29.55
N PRO A 18 21.62 33.32 -29.07
CA PRO A 18 23.08 33.51 -29.05
C PRO A 18 23.82 32.83 -27.88
N ILE A 19 23.14 32.59 -26.75
CA ILE A 19 23.81 32.13 -25.51
C ILE A 19 23.86 30.59 -25.42
N LEU A 20 22.88 29.89 -25.98
CA LEU A 20 22.82 28.41 -25.95
C LEU A 20 23.82 27.75 -26.91
N ALA A 21 24.20 28.42 -28.01
CA ALA A 21 25.13 27.88 -28.99
C ALA A 21 26.58 27.75 -28.47
N SER A 22 26.94 28.42 -27.37
CA SER A 22 28.27 28.28 -26.74
C SER A 22 28.32 27.23 -25.64
N VAL A 23 27.19 26.63 -25.24
CA VAL A 23 27.09 25.74 -24.07
C VAL A 23 26.97 24.27 -24.48
N PHE A 24 26.52 23.97 -25.70
CA PHE A 24 26.34 22.60 -26.18
C PHE A 24 27.21 22.23 -27.37
N PRO A 25 27.56 20.94 -27.55
CA PRO A 25 28.18 20.45 -28.77
C PRO A 25 27.31 20.76 -29.99
N ASN A 26 27.89 21.33 -31.05
CA ASN A 26 27.15 21.63 -32.28
C ASN A 26 26.45 20.39 -32.89
N THR A 27 26.95 19.19 -32.61
CA THR A 27 26.38 17.92 -33.06
C THR A 27 25.00 17.63 -32.48
N ILE A 28 24.59 18.28 -31.39
CA ILE A 28 23.31 18.00 -30.70
C ILE A 28 22.09 18.51 -31.47
N TRP A 29 22.25 19.57 -32.28
CA TRP A 29 21.12 20.31 -32.84
C TRP A 29 20.28 19.47 -33.80
N LYS A 30 20.93 18.71 -34.70
CA LYS A 30 20.22 17.85 -35.64
C LYS A 30 19.39 16.77 -34.91
N PRO A 31 19.94 15.99 -33.97
CA PRO A 31 19.14 15.06 -33.17
C PRO A 31 18.00 15.71 -32.38
N LEU A 32 18.18 16.93 -31.84
CA LEU A 32 17.11 17.65 -31.15
C LEU A 32 15.97 18.07 -32.08
N ASP A 33 16.29 18.53 -33.30
CA ASP A 33 15.29 18.86 -34.32
C ASP A 33 14.53 17.61 -34.76
N GLU A 34 15.23 16.50 -34.98
CA GLU A 34 14.64 15.20 -35.32
C GLU A 34 13.73 14.68 -34.21
N TYR A 35 14.14 14.81 -32.93
CA TYR A 35 13.31 14.46 -31.78
C TYR A 35 12.02 15.29 -31.75
N THR A 36 12.14 16.60 -31.91
CA THR A 36 11.00 17.54 -31.84
C THR A 36 9.99 17.26 -32.95
N LEU A 37 10.47 17.05 -34.18
CA LEU A 37 9.63 16.69 -35.32
C LEU A 37 8.92 15.36 -35.06
N SER A 38 9.68 14.33 -34.66
CA SER A 38 9.14 12.98 -34.43
C SER A 38 8.07 12.97 -33.35
N LYS A 39 8.24 13.75 -32.27
CA LYS A 39 7.24 13.92 -31.21
C LYS A 39 5.95 14.56 -31.74
N SER A 40 6.07 15.57 -32.61
CA SER A 40 4.89 16.22 -33.22
C SER A 40 4.13 15.31 -34.19
N GLU A 41 4.83 14.37 -34.83
CA GLU A 41 4.26 13.38 -35.74
C GLU A 41 3.79 12.10 -35.03
N ASN A 42 3.99 12.00 -33.71
CA ASN A 42 3.77 10.80 -32.91
C ASN A 42 4.52 9.56 -33.48
N ASN A 43 5.73 9.78 -34.01
CA ASN A 43 6.60 8.73 -34.53
C ASN A 43 7.58 8.26 -33.45
N LEU A 44 7.16 7.25 -32.69
CA LEU A 44 7.93 6.72 -31.56
C LEU A 44 9.29 6.13 -31.98
N GLU A 45 9.40 5.49 -33.14
CA GLU A 45 10.66 4.90 -33.62
C GLU A 45 11.72 5.99 -33.83
N ASN A 46 11.37 7.05 -34.56
CA ASN A 46 12.27 8.17 -34.81
C ASN A 46 12.53 8.98 -33.52
N GLN A 47 11.53 9.13 -32.65
CA GLN A 47 11.69 9.80 -31.35
C GLN A 47 12.71 9.08 -30.47
N ILE A 48 12.67 7.75 -30.44
CA ILE A 48 13.65 6.92 -29.73
C ILE A 48 15.03 7.10 -30.33
N ALA A 49 15.18 6.92 -31.65
CA ALA A 49 16.47 7.00 -32.33
C ALA A 49 17.12 8.39 -32.16
N ALA A 50 16.34 9.46 -32.22
CA ALA A 50 16.81 10.82 -31.99
C ALA A 50 17.22 11.05 -30.52
N SER A 51 16.43 10.58 -29.56
CA SER A 51 16.75 10.73 -28.13
C SER A 51 18.00 9.95 -27.72
N GLU A 52 18.21 8.75 -28.26
CA GLU A 52 19.44 7.97 -28.02
C GLU A 52 20.68 8.72 -28.53
N GLN A 53 20.59 9.39 -29.68
CA GLN A 53 21.67 10.25 -30.19
C GLN A 53 21.92 11.47 -29.28
N VAL A 54 20.86 12.14 -28.81
CA VAL A 54 20.99 13.28 -27.88
C VAL A 54 21.69 12.84 -26.59
N ILE A 55 21.28 11.73 -25.98
CA ILE A 55 21.91 11.19 -24.79
C ILE A 55 23.38 10.84 -25.06
N SER A 56 23.67 10.13 -26.16
CA SER A 56 25.04 9.75 -26.51
C SER A 56 25.97 10.96 -26.69
N ILE A 57 25.46 12.10 -27.15
CA ILE A 57 26.22 13.35 -27.30
C ILE A 57 26.42 14.02 -25.94
N MET A 58 25.42 14.02 -25.07
CA MET A 58 25.44 14.77 -23.81
C MET A 58 26.05 14.02 -22.63
N THR A 59 26.04 12.69 -22.62
CA THR A 59 26.65 11.88 -21.57
C THR A 59 28.12 12.24 -21.30
N PRO A 60 29.02 12.36 -22.31
CA PRO A 60 30.44 12.67 -22.09
C PRO A 60 30.73 14.14 -21.78
N GLU A 61 29.77 15.05 -21.94
CA GLU A 61 29.98 16.48 -21.69
C GLU A 61 30.23 16.77 -20.19
N PRO A 62 30.97 17.84 -19.86
CA PRO A 62 31.15 18.27 -18.48
C PRO A 62 29.82 18.50 -17.75
N GLU A 63 29.79 18.24 -16.45
CA GLU A 63 28.60 18.48 -15.64
C GLU A 63 28.18 19.96 -15.67
N SER A 64 26.94 20.20 -16.07
CA SER A 64 26.30 21.51 -16.09
C SER A 64 24.80 21.33 -15.84
N GLN A 65 24.14 22.40 -15.42
CA GLN A 65 22.69 22.40 -15.21
C GLN A 65 21.95 22.06 -16.51
N GLU A 66 22.45 22.57 -17.63
CA GLU A 66 21.94 22.32 -18.97
C GLU A 66 22.08 20.85 -19.38
N ARG A 67 23.24 20.24 -19.11
CA ARG A 67 23.47 18.81 -19.35
C ARG A 67 22.51 17.96 -18.52
N ILE A 68 22.38 18.25 -17.23
CA ILE A 68 21.47 17.54 -16.34
C ILE A 68 20.04 17.63 -16.88
N ASN A 69 19.59 18.82 -17.27
CA ASN A 69 18.25 19.03 -17.81
C ASN A 69 18.00 18.25 -19.11
N ILE A 70 18.97 18.17 -20.02
CA ILE A 70 18.82 17.37 -21.25
C ILE A 70 18.75 15.89 -20.93
N LEU A 71 19.71 15.36 -20.16
CA LEU A 71 19.76 13.92 -19.83
C LEU A 71 18.52 13.48 -19.05
N LEU A 72 18.08 14.29 -18.08
CA LEU A 72 16.84 14.09 -17.32
C LEU A 72 15.64 13.88 -18.26
N ASN A 73 15.39 14.84 -19.15
CA ASN A 73 14.22 14.82 -20.02
C ASN A 73 14.27 13.65 -21.00
N HIS A 74 15.41 13.41 -21.65
CA HIS A 74 15.52 12.35 -22.65
C HIS A 74 15.50 10.95 -22.04
N HIS A 75 16.03 10.74 -20.82
CA HIS A 75 15.88 9.45 -20.15
C HIS A 75 14.42 9.16 -19.79
N LEU A 76 13.66 10.13 -19.26
CA LEU A 76 12.23 9.92 -18.98
C LEU A 76 11.42 9.63 -20.26
N GLU A 77 11.70 10.38 -21.33
CA GLU A 77 11.01 10.22 -22.62
C GLU A 77 11.35 8.87 -23.28
N LEU A 78 12.62 8.45 -23.26
CA LEU A 78 13.01 7.11 -23.72
C LEU A 78 12.35 6.03 -22.87
N ALA A 79 12.32 6.18 -21.55
CA ALA A 79 11.70 5.20 -20.67
C ALA A 79 10.22 4.99 -21.02
N ASN A 80 9.47 6.08 -21.21
CA ASN A 80 8.06 6.04 -21.60
C ASN A 80 7.85 5.50 -23.02
N ALA A 81 8.70 5.90 -23.98
CA ALA A 81 8.62 5.41 -25.36
C ALA A 81 8.91 3.90 -25.43
N TYR A 82 9.95 3.44 -24.74
CA TYR A 82 10.28 2.01 -24.65
C TYR A 82 9.20 1.20 -23.95
N ASN A 83 8.62 1.73 -22.87
CA ASN A 83 7.48 1.11 -22.21
C ASN A 83 6.27 0.94 -23.16
N THR A 84 5.99 1.97 -23.95
CA THR A 84 4.87 1.99 -24.92
C THR A 84 5.00 0.93 -26.00
N ILE A 85 6.22 0.70 -26.50
CA ILE A 85 6.49 -0.31 -27.54
C ILE A 85 6.77 -1.72 -26.97
N GLY A 86 6.65 -1.90 -25.66
CA GLY A 86 6.85 -3.19 -24.98
C GLY A 86 8.32 -3.59 -24.78
N ASN A 87 9.28 -2.68 -24.94
CA ASN A 87 10.69 -2.93 -24.61
C ASN A 87 10.97 -2.59 -23.14
N TYR A 88 10.47 -3.43 -22.24
CA TYR A 88 10.51 -3.18 -20.80
C TYR A 88 11.93 -3.16 -20.20
N GLU A 89 12.88 -3.89 -20.80
CA GLU A 89 14.29 -3.87 -20.37
C GLU A 89 14.89 -2.47 -20.56
N LYS A 90 14.80 -1.92 -21.78
CA LYS A 90 15.29 -0.56 -22.05
C LYS A 90 14.48 0.52 -21.31
N ALA A 91 13.19 0.29 -21.10
CA ALA A 91 12.37 1.18 -20.29
C ALA A 91 12.88 1.23 -18.84
N TYR A 92 13.13 0.07 -18.24
CA TYR A 92 13.69 -0.07 -16.90
C TYR A 92 15.05 0.64 -16.77
N GLU A 93 15.97 0.40 -17.71
CA GLU A 93 17.28 1.06 -17.72
C GLU A 93 17.17 2.59 -17.75
N ASN A 94 16.28 3.14 -18.58
CA ASN A 94 16.12 4.57 -18.71
C ASN A 94 15.40 5.20 -17.50
N PHE A 95 14.42 4.52 -16.88
CA PHE A 95 13.86 4.97 -15.60
C PHE A 95 14.94 5.01 -14.51
N LYS A 96 15.81 3.99 -14.45
CA LYS A 96 16.91 3.93 -13.50
C LYS A 96 17.91 5.06 -13.70
N LEU A 97 18.21 5.40 -14.95
CA LEU A 97 19.10 6.53 -15.29
C LEU A 97 18.45 7.89 -15.02
N TYR A 98 17.12 8.01 -15.18
CA TYR A 98 16.36 9.24 -14.90
C TYR A 98 16.41 9.64 -13.42
N ILE A 99 16.23 8.67 -12.50
CA ILE A 99 16.09 8.91 -11.06
C ILE A 99 17.15 9.86 -10.46
N PRO A 100 18.47 9.60 -10.58
CA PRO A 100 19.48 10.45 -9.95
C PRO A 100 19.46 11.89 -10.50
N PHE A 101 19.15 12.08 -11.79
CA PHE A 101 18.97 13.41 -12.34
C PHE A 101 17.72 14.08 -11.76
N GLY A 102 16.60 13.36 -11.65
CA GLY A 102 15.35 13.90 -11.11
C GLY A 102 15.50 14.35 -9.66
N GLU A 103 16.12 13.50 -8.83
CA GLU A 103 16.41 13.80 -7.42
C GLU A 103 17.33 15.03 -7.29
N SER A 104 18.37 15.15 -8.12
CA SER A 104 19.28 16.31 -8.10
C SER A 104 18.57 17.64 -8.38
N GLN A 105 17.42 17.60 -9.07
CA GLN A 105 16.61 18.75 -9.45
C GLN A 105 15.39 18.94 -8.54
N GLY A 106 15.22 18.10 -7.51
CA GLY A 106 14.04 18.12 -6.65
C GLY A 106 12.75 17.75 -7.37
N HIS A 107 12.82 17.00 -8.46
CA HIS A 107 11.64 16.47 -9.16
C HIS A 107 11.03 15.31 -8.37
N ASP A 108 9.72 15.12 -8.51
CA ASP A 108 9.05 13.91 -8.05
C ASP A 108 9.43 12.72 -8.95
N VAL A 109 10.11 11.74 -8.37
CA VAL A 109 10.60 10.53 -9.04
C VAL A 109 9.78 9.28 -8.69
N SER A 110 8.67 9.43 -7.96
CA SER A 110 7.83 8.32 -7.48
C SER A 110 7.33 7.44 -8.63
N TYR A 111 6.96 8.07 -9.75
CA TYR A 111 6.56 7.35 -10.96
C TYR A 111 7.67 6.43 -11.50
N ALA A 112 8.91 6.92 -11.54
CA ALA A 112 10.04 6.12 -12.02
C ALA A 112 10.34 4.95 -11.08
N TYR A 113 10.33 5.17 -9.76
CA TYR A 113 10.48 4.09 -8.79
C TYR A 113 9.37 3.03 -8.93
N ALA A 114 8.11 3.45 -9.09
CA ALA A 114 6.99 2.55 -9.31
C ALA A 114 7.15 1.73 -10.62
N LYS A 115 7.68 2.35 -11.68
CA LYS A 115 8.01 1.65 -12.92
C LYS A 115 9.16 0.66 -12.74
N LEU A 116 10.22 1.00 -12.01
CA LEU A 116 11.29 0.04 -11.71
C LEU A 116 10.76 -1.20 -10.99
N MET A 117 9.84 -1.01 -10.04
CA MET A 117 9.22 -2.09 -9.29
C MET A 117 8.35 -3.01 -10.15
N THR A 118 7.61 -2.44 -11.11
CA THR A 118 6.61 -3.15 -11.91
C THR A 118 7.16 -3.71 -13.22
N LEU A 119 8.22 -3.11 -13.79
CA LEU A 119 8.82 -3.55 -15.05
C LEU A 119 9.82 -4.69 -14.88
N GLN A 120 10.33 -4.95 -13.68
CA GLN A 120 11.19 -6.10 -13.46
C GLN A 120 10.37 -7.39 -13.40
N PRO A 121 10.57 -8.33 -14.34
CA PRO A 121 10.02 -9.66 -14.18
C PRO A 121 10.72 -10.34 -13.00
N SER A 122 9.95 -10.82 -12.04
CA SER A 122 10.44 -11.78 -11.05
C SER A 122 10.04 -13.19 -11.47
N LEU A 123 11.00 -14.11 -11.46
CA LEU A 123 10.74 -15.54 -11.54
C LEU A 123 11.14 -16.16 -10.22
N GLU A 124 10.14 -16.52 -9.42
CA GLU A 124 10.34 -17.29 -8.20
C GLU A 124 9.96 -18.74 -8.49
N VAL A 125 10.87 -19.66 -8.17
CA VAL A 125 10.66 -21.10 -8.28
C VAL A 125 10.51 -21.65 -6.88
N PHE A 126 9.29 -22.09 -6.57
CA PHE A 126 8.99 -22.75 -5.30
C PHE A 126 9.17 -24.26 -5.46
N GLN A 127 9.71 -24.89 -4.42
CA GLN A 127 9.76 -26.35 -4.32
C GLN A 127 8.99 -26.75 -3.07
N LEU A 128 8.02 -27.65 -3.23
CA LEU A 128 7.38 -28.29 -2.09
C LEU A 128 8.43 -29.10 -1.32
N ASN A 129 8.75 -28.67 -0.11
CA ASN A 129 9.73 -29.33 0.76
C ASN A 129 9.10 -29.55 2.14
N SER A 130 9.12 -30.79 2.63
CA SER A 130 8.61 -31.13 3.96
C SER A 130 9.47 -30.60 5.10
N ASN A 131 10.67 -30.08 4.81
CA ASN A 131 11.61 -29.51 5.77
C ASN A 131 11.80 -27.99 5.61
N ALA A 132 10.93 -27.29 4.89
CA ALA A 132 11.04 -25.84 4.78
C ALA A 132 10.67 -25.18 6.12
N SER A 133 11.64 -24.56 6.79
CA SER A 133 11.37 -23.66 7.91
C SER A 133 11.04 -22.28 7.35
N ALA A 134 9.78 -21.85 7.46
CA ALA A 134 9.51 -20.41 7.40
C ALA A 134 10.30 -19.72 8.53
N PRO A 135 10.73 -18.47 8.38
CA PRO A 135 11.21 -17.68 9.50
C PRO A 135 10.21 -17.75 10.65
N TYR A 136 10.70 -17.98 11.86
CA TYR A 136 9.91 -17.99 13.08
C TYR A 136 10.50 -16.95 14.03
N PHE A 137 9.70 -15.97 14.42
CA PHE A 137 10.14 -14.81 15.20
C PHE A 137 9.77 -14.88 16.68
N ASP A 138 9.13 -15.96 17.12
CA ASP A 138 8.65 -16.16 18.49
C ASP A 138 7.62 -15.07 18.91
N ALA A 139 6.86 -14.57 17.94
CA ALA A 139 5.79 -13.60 18.20
C ALA A 139 4.52 -14.27 18.75
N LYS A 140 3.67 -13.50 19.44
CA LYS A 140 2.42 -14.01 20.00
C LYS A 140 1.55 -14.66 18.93
N PHE A 141 1.16 -15.91 19.15
CA PHE A 141 0.33 -16.73 18.26
C PHE A 141 0.94 -16.99 16.88
N GLU A 142 2.25 -16.77 16.69
CA GLU A 142 2.94 -17.16 15.47
C GLU A 142 2.96 -18.68 15.36
N PRO A 143 2.41 -19.26 14.28
CA PRO A 143 2.52 -20.68 14.07
C PRO A 143 3.96 -21.03 13.68
N THR A 144 4.52 -22.09 14.24
CA THR A 144 5.86 -22.59 13.86
C THR A 144 5.91 -23.07 12.39
N GLN A 145 4.75 -23.33 11.79
CA GLN A 145 4.59 -23.71 10.39
C GLN A 145 3.17 -23.41 9.90
N GLY A 146 3.02 -23.13 8.61
CA GLY A 146 1.72 -22.85 7.98
C GLY A 146 1.33 -21.39 8.02
N VAL A 147 0.06 -21.11 7.73
CA VAL A 147 -0.51 -19.76 7.73
C VAL A 147 -1.79 -19.75 8.54
N ILE A 148 -2.02 -18.68 9.29
CA ILE A 148 -3.32 -18.37 9.87
C ILE A 148 -4.13 -17.66 8.79
N TYR A 149 -5.35 -18.12 8.55
CA TYR A 149 -6.26 -17.44 7.64
C TYR A 149 -7.68 -17.42 8.20
N GLY A 150 -8.43 -16.41 7.78
CA GLY A 150 -9.76 -16.15 8.30
C GLY A 150 -10.51 -15.17 7.43
N SER A 151 -11.80 -15.01 7.74
CA SER A 151 -12.71 -14.15 7.00
C SER A 151 -13.38 -13.13 7.90
N TYR A 152 -13.92 -12.09 7.24
CA TYR A 152 -14.86 -11.15 7.80
C TYR A 152 -16.24 -11.42 7.20
N TYR A 153 -17.24 -11.60 8.08
CA TYR A 153 -18.59 -12.00 7.68
C TYR A 153 -19.64 -10.91 7.79
N ASP A 154 -19.30 -9.75 8.35
CA ASP A 154 -20.27 -8.66 8.46
C ASP A 154 -20.70 -8.19 7.07
N LYS A 155 -21.95 -7.78 6.97
CA LYS A 155 -22.60 -7.33 5.72
C LYS A 155 -22.65 -8.41 4.62
N ASP A 156 -22.27 -9.65 4.90
CA ASP A 156 -22.54 -10.75 3.98
C ASP A 156 -24.05 -11.02 3.95
N THR A 157 -24.64 -10.85 2.77
CA THR A 157 -26.08 -11.03 2.55
C THR A 157 -26.56 -12.45 2.83
N TYR A 158 -25.67 -13.44 2.81
CA TYR A 158 -25.98 -14.84 3.09
C TYR A 158 -25.95 -15.20 4.58
N ILE A 159 -25.25 -14.41 5.40
CA ILE A 159 -25.20 -14.57 6.86
C ILE A 159 -26.33 -13.79 7.54
N GLY A 160 -26.71 -12.65 6.95
CA GLY A 160 -27.84 -11.84 7.39
C GLY A 160 -27.60 -11.08 8.70
N VAL A 161 -28.57 -10.23 9.07
CA VAL A 161 -28.49 -9.31 10.23
C VAL A 161 -28.52 -10.00 11.60
N ALA A 162 -28.81 -11.32 11.63
CA ALA A 162 -28.88 -12.11 12.86
C ALA A 162 -27.56 -12.79 13.21
N TYR A 163 -26.57 -12.79 12.29
CA TYR A 163 -25.24 -13.37 12.48
C TYR A 163 -25.32 -14.80 13.00
N ASN A 164 -26.08 -15.62 12.29
CA ASN A 164 -26.31 -17.01 12.64
C ASN A 164 -25.05 -17.83 12.30
N ASN A 165 -24.38 -18.35 13.32
CA ASN A 165 -23.17 -19.15 13.17
C ASN A 165 -23.38 -20.40 12.27
N GLU A 166 -24.61 -20.94 12.20
CA GLU A 166 -24.93 -22.06 11.30
C GLU A 166 -24.89 -21.66 9.82
N ASP A 167 -25.23 -20.42 9.49
CA ASP A 167 -25.10 -19.91 8.12
C ASP A 167 -23.63 -19.75 7.73
N ILE A 168 -22.75 -19.45 8.69
CA ILE A 168 -21.29 -19.44 8.47
C ILE A 168 -20.80 -20.87 8.22
N ARG A 169 -21.09 -21.80 9.14
CA ARG A 169 -20.67 -23.22 9.08
C ARG A 169 -21.11 -23.94 7.82
N SER A 170 -22.29 -23.60 7.31
CA SER A 170 -22.85 -24.27 6.13
C SER A 170 -22.32 -23.72 4.81
N ARG A 171 -21.64 -22.57 4.80
CA ARG A 171 -21.25 -21.85 3.57
C ARG A 171 -19.75 -21.71 3.39
N TYR A 172 -19.02 -21.51 4.47
CA TYR A 172 -17.59 -21.21 4.41
C TYR A 172 -16.76 -22.40 4.91
N PRO A 173 -15.49 -22.51 4.47
CA PRO A 173 -14.61 -23.58 4.90
C PRO A 173 -14.47 -23.62 6.42
N SER A 174 -14.60 -24.81 6.99
CA SER A 174 -14.38 -25.05 8.43
C SER A 174 -12.92 -24.87 8.85
N GLU A 175 -12.00 -24.88 7.89
CA GLU A 175 -10.55 -24.90 8.10
C GLU A 175 -9.96 -23.52 8.41
N GLU A 176 -10.78 -22.45 8.41
CA GLU A 176 -10.35 -21.14 8.90
C GLU A 176 -9.90 -21.21 10.36
N SER A 177 -8.76 -20.58 10.66
CA SER A 177 -8.16 -20.57 12.00
C SER A 177 -8.33 -19.22 12.71
N MET A 178 -8.96 -18.24 12.07
CA MET A 178 -9.11 -16.88 12.59
C MET A 178 -10.43 -16.24 12.15
N LEU A 179 -10.96 -15.32 12.96
CA LEU A 179 -12.12 -14.49 12.62
C LEU A 179 -11.78 -13.00 12.75
N LEU A 180 -12.02 -12.23 11.70
CA LEU A 180 -11.93 -10.77 11.76
C LEU A 180 -13.23 -10.20 12.33
N VAL A 181 -13.13 -9.45 13.42
CA VAL A 181 -14.26 -8.80 14.10
C VAL A 181 -13.97 -7.30 14.21
N TYR A 182 -14.92 -6.46 13.84
CA TYR A 182 -14.78 -5.00 13.97
C TYR A 182 -15.41 -4.49 15.25
N LEU A 183 -14.70 -3.56 15.88
CA LEU A 183 -15.17 -2.77 17.01
C LEU A 183 -14.84 -1.31 16.73
N GLU A 184 -15.85 -0.45 16.76
CA GLU A 184 -15.62 1.00 16.68
C GLU A 184 -15.22 1.52 18.07
N PHE A 185 -14.25 2.41 18.15
CA PHE A 185 -13.82 2.95 19.45
C PHE A 185 -14.96 3.73 20.13
N GLY A 186 -15.26 3.32 21.36
CA GLY A 186 -16.41 3.75 22.16
C GLY A 186 -17.62 2.84 22.07
N GLN A 187 -17.64 1.87 21.14
CA GLN A 187 -18.66 0.82 21.09
C GLN A 187 -18.43 -0.18 22.24
N ASP A 188 -19.52 -0.69 22.81
CA ASP A 188 -19.45 -1.77 23.80
C ASP A 188 -19.08 -3.10 23.13
N ILE A 189 -17.97 -3.71 23.56
CA ILE A 189 -17.53 -5.04 23.09
C ILE A 189 -18.55 -6.15 23.41
N LYS A 190 -19.51 -5.90 24.31
CA LYS A 190 -20.58 -6.83 24.66
C LYS A 190 -21.80 -6.71 23.75
N THR A 191 -21.71 -6.08 22.58
CA THR A 191 -22.84 -6.11 21.64
C THR A 191 -23.21 -7.56 21.27
N PRO A 192 -24.50 -7.87 20.97
CA PRO A 192 -24.91 -9.22 20.60
C PRO A 192 -24.13 -9.80 19.40
N TYR A 193 -23.78 -8.95 18.44
CA TYR A 193 -22.96 -9.34 17.29
C TYR A 193 -21.58 -9.84 17.71
N ILE A 194 -20.84 -9.03 18.48
CA ILE A 194 -19.49 -9.38 18.92
C ILE A 194 -19.54 -10.64 19.79
N GLN A 195 -20.52 -10.73 20.72
CA GLN A 195 -20.69 -11.95 21.53
C GLN A 195 -20.91 -13.19 20.67
N ASN A 196 -21.72 -13.12 19.60
CA ASN A 196 -21.91 -14.26 18.69
C ASN A 196 -20.62 -14.67 17.99
N MET A 197 -19.80 -13.70 17.54
CA MET A 197 -18.51 -13.97 16.90
C MET A 197 -17.48 -14.55 17.89
N LEU A 198 -17.43 -14.04 19.12
CA LEU A 198 -16.56 -14.59 20.17
C LEU A 198 -17.01 -16.02 20.57
N ASN A 199 -18.30 -16.28 20.63
CA ASN A 199 -18.82 -17.64 20.86
C ASN A 199 -18.44 -18.58 19.71
N LEU A 200 -18.56 -18.14 18.45
CA LEU A 200 -18.11 -18.92 17.30
C LEU A 200 -16.62 -19.24 17.38
N ALA A 201 -15.81 -18.21 17.66
CA ALA A 201 -14.36 -18.38 17.83
C ALA A 201 -14.04 -19.41 18.90
N LYS A 202 -14.79 -19.41 20.01
CA LYS A 202 -14.58 -20.33 21.13
C LYS A 202 -15.01 -21.76 20.82
N GLU A 203 -16.13 -21.92 20.14
CA GLU A 203 -16.66 -23.22 19.73
C GLU A 203 -15.76 -23.91 18.70
N GLU A 204 -15.06 -23.12 17.87
CA GLU A 204 -14.24 -23.62 16.76
C GLU A 204 -12.73 -23.40 16.94
N ASP A 205 -12.30 -22.98 18.14
CA ASP A 205 -10.87 -22.76 18.48
C ASP A 205 -10.15 -21.81 17.50
N LYS A 206 -10.81 -20.69 17.17
CA LYS A 206 -10.29 -19.68 16.25
C LYS A 206 -9.66 -18.52 17.00
N LEU A 207 -8.54 -18.01 16.47
CA LEU A 207 -7.95 -16.74 16.87
C LEU A 207 -8.92 -15.59 16.55
N VAL A 208 -9.10 -14.65 17.47
CA VAL A 208 -9.87 -13.43 17.19
C VAL A 208 -8.94 -12.35 16.68
N PHE A 209 -9.21 -11.82 15.48
CA PHE A 209 -8.55 -10.62 14.98
C PHE A 209 -9.48 -9.43 15.13
N LEU A 210 -9.28 -8.63 16.17
CA LEU A 210 -10.11 -7.47 16.50
C LEU A 210 -9.59 -6.24 15.76
N ALA A 211 -10.28 -5.83 14.68
CA ALA A 211 -10.08 -4.52 14.07
C ALA A 211 -10.76 -3.44 14.92
N TRP A 212 -9.96 -2.71 15.68
CA TRP A 212 -10.44 -1.66 16.57
C TRP A 212 -10.25 -0.31 15.89
N ASN A 213 -11.31 0.14 15.21
CA ASN A 213 -11.31 1.35 14.41
C ASN A 213 -11.37 2.60 15.29
N THR A 214 -10.61 3.64 14.93
CA THR A 214 -10.61 4.93 15.62
C THR A 214 -10.98 6.06 14.66
N ALA A 215 -11.67 7.08 15.18
CA ALA A 215 -12.05 8.28 14.42
C ALA A 215 -10.94 9.36 14.36
N GLY A 216 -9.79 9.10 15.01
CA GLY A 216 -8.68 10.04 15.12
C GLY A 216 -7.41 9.38 15.68
N SER A 217 -6.33 10.16 15.69
CA SER A 217 -4.99 9.76 16.14
C SER A 217 -4.84 9.64 17.66
N THR A 218 -5.59 10.42 18.44
CA THR A 218 -5.44 10.44 19.91
C THR A 218 -6.60 9.74 20.61
N LEU A 219 -6.38 9.14 21.80
CA LEU A 219 -7.42 8.42 22.54
C LEU A 219 -8.70 9.23 22.81
N ASP A 220 -8.56 10.53 23.12
CA ASP A 220 -9.70 11.41 23.36
C ASP A 220 -10.51 11.70 22.09
N THR A 221 -9.86 11.61 20.92
CA THR A 221 -10.44 11.85 19.60
C THR A 221 -10.74 10.56 18.83
N ALA A 222 -10.34 9.42 19.38
CA ALA A 222 -10.52 8.11 18.77
C ALA A 222 -11.99 7.68 18.76
N ASN A 223 -12.85 8.25 19.60
CA ASN A 223 -14.28 7.92 19.61
C ASN A 223 -15.04 8.56 18.45
N SER A 224 -16.05 7.85 17.95
CA SER A 224 -16.95 8.41 16.94
C SER A 224 -18.15 9.09 17.59
N SER A 225 -18.77 10.05 16.90
CA SER A 225 -20.03 10.65 17.34
C SER A 225 -21.18 9.64 17.42
N GLN A 226 -21.09 8.52 16.69
CA GLN A 226 -22.04 7.41 16.75
C GLN A 226 -21.82 6.51 17.97
N PHE A 227 -20.58 6.40 18.45
CA PHE A 227 -20.18 5.59 19.60
C PHE A 227 -19.44 6.46 20.63
N PRO A 228 -20.12 7.43 21.26
CA PRO A 228 -19.48 8.30 22.23
C PRO A 228 -19.06 7.53 23.48
N LEU A 229 -17.90 7.86 24.03
CA LEU A 229 -17.45 7.28 25.29
C LEU A 229 -18.28 7.79 26.48
N HIS A 230 -18.71 6.87 27.34
CA HIS A 230 -19.40 7.17 28.60
C HIS A 230 -18.48 7.13 29.83
N GLN A 231 -17.19 6.83 29.63
CA GLN A 231 -16.13 6.75 30.63
C GLN A 231 -14.85 7.35 30.04
N THR A 232 -13.78 7.45 30.83
CA THR A 232 -12.49 7.90 30.29
C THR A 232 -11.98 6.91 29.22
N PRO A 233 -11.24 7.36 28.19
CA PRO A 233 -10.65 6.44 27.21
C PRO A 233 -9.81 5.34 27.86
N GLN A 234 -9.09 5.68 28.94
CA GLN A 234 -8.26 4.75 29.71
C GLN A 234 -9.09 3.61 30.32
N GLU A 235 -10.19 3.95 31.01
CA GLU A 235 -11.09 2.95 31.58
C GLU A 235 -11.75 2.10 30.48
N TYR A 236 -12.12 2.72 29.36
CA TYR A 236 -12.73 2.02 28.22
C TYR A 236 -11.78 1.00 27.61
N ILE A 237 -10.54 1.39 27.35
CA ILE A 237 -9.53 0.51 26.79
C ILE A 237 -9.27 -0.66 27.73
N ALA A 238 -9.02 -0.38 29.02
CA ALA A 238 -8.75 -1.41 30.02
C ALA A 238 -9.92 -2.41 30.11
N SER A 239 -11.15 -1.92 30.30
CA SER A 239 -12.32 -2.80 30.43
C SER A 239 -12.63 -3.61 29.18
N THR A 240 -12.33 -3.08 27.99
CA THR A 240 -12.51 -3.78 26.71
C THR A 240 -11.49 -4.90 26.55
N ILE A 241 -10.21 -4.64 26.81
CA ILE A 241 -9.14 -5.65 26.74
C ILE A 241 -9.33 -6.72 27.82
N ASP A 242 -9.66 -6.31 29.06
CA ASP A 242 -9.98 -7.23 30.16
C ASP A 242 -11.12 -8.17 29.78
N TYR A 243 -12.20 -7.63 29.19
CA TYR A 243 -13.33 -8.44 28.77
C TYR A 243 -12.93 -9.43 27.68
N LEU A 244 -12.23 -8.99 26.63
CA LEU A 244 -11.76 -9.84 25.55
C LEU A 244 -10.86 -10.97 26.08
N SER A 245 -9.86 -10.63 26.90
CA SER A 245 -8.94 -11.58 27.53
C SER A 245 -9.70 -12.60 28.38
N SER A 246 -10.74 -12.17 29.12
CA SER A 246 -11.54 -13.05 29.98
C SER A 246 -12.43 -14.07 29.25
N GLN A 247 -12.59 -13.97 27.92
CA GLN A 247 -13.44 -14.92 27.17
C GLN A 247 -12.82 -16.33 27.05
N GLY A 248 -11.54 -16.47 27.37
CA GLY A 248 -10.78 -17.72 27.18
C GLY A 248 -10.47 -17.98 25.71
N LEU A 249 -10.13 -16.92 24.99
CA LEU A 249 -9.72 -16.90 23.58
C LEU A 249 -8.37 -16.21 23.46
N ASP A 250 -7.61 -16.58 22.43
CA ASP A 250 -6.48 -15.77 21.98
C ASP A 250 -6.99 -14.67 21.03
N ALA A 251 -6.41 -13.47 21.13
CA ALA A 251 -6.78 -12.38 20.26
C ALA A 251 -5.59 -11.51 19.82
N LEU A 252 -5.62 -11.09 18.56
CA LEU A 252 -4.79 -10.05 18.00
C LEU A 252 -5.62 -8.76 17.85
N ILE A 253 -5.13 -7.64 18.38
CA ILE A 253 -5.77 -6.33 18.30
C ILE A 253 -5.06 -5.50 17.23
N ARG A 254 -5.79 -5.15 16.19
CA ARG A 254 -5.42 -4.13 15.19
C ARG A 254 -6.03 -2.80 15.60
N PHE A 255 -5.30 -2.03 16.41
CA PHE A 255 -5.76 -0.72 16.88
C PHE A 255 -5.43 0.38 15.86
N GLY A 256 -6.46 1.11 15.42
CA GLY A 256 -6.30 2.25 14.51
C GLY A 256 -5.62 1.89 13.18
N GLY A 257 -6.10 0.84 12.51
CA GLY A 257 -5.55 0.40 11.23
C GLY A 257 -5.63 1.47 10.14
N GLU A 258 -4.86 1.29 9.07
CA GLU A 258 -4.82 2.18 7.90
C GLU A 258 -4.53 3.65 8.23
N MET A 259 -3.80 3.92 9.32
CA MET A 259 -3.49 5.27 9.79
C MET A 259 -2.81 6.18 8.73
N ASN A 260 -2.09 5.58 7.78
CA ASN A 260 -1.43 6.27 6.66
C ASN A 260 -2.38 6.69 5.51
N ASN A 261 -3.69 6.44 5.63
CA ASN A 261 -4.71 6.85 4.66
C ASN A 261 -6.04 7.25 5.33
N GLY A 262 -6.37 6.60 6.43
CA GLY A 262 -7.62 6.72 7.17
C GLY A 262 -7.62 7.74 8.31
N PRO A 263 -8.74 7.81 9.06
CA PRO A 263 -8.92 8.77 10.15
C PRO A 263 -7.97 8.54 11.33
N SER A 264 -7.52 7.30 11.56
CA SER A 264 -6.65 6.94 12.68
C SER A 264 -5.28 7.64 12.66
N GLY A 265 -4.80 8.17 11.53
CA GLY A 265 -3.57 8.96 11.49
C GLY A 265 -3.77 10.47 11.49
N ARG A 266 -4.98 10.95 11.79
CA ARG A 266 -5.34 12.37 11.70
C ARG A 266 -5.90 12.91 13.00
N ASN A 267 -5.57 14.17 13.29
CA ASN A 267 -6.24 14.91 14.35
C ASN A 267 -7.67 15.23 13.92
N VAL A 268 -8.67 14.80 14.68
CA VAL A 268 -10.09 14.95 14.30
C VAL A 268 -10.54 16.41 14.17
N PHE A 269 -9.87 17.35 14.87
CA PHE A 269 -10.26 18.76 14.90
C PHE A 269 -9.64 19.56 13.77
N THR A 270 -8.39 19.25 13.39
CA THR A 270 -7.67 19.98 12.34
C THR A 270 -7.71 19.27 10.99
N GLY A 271 -7.91 17.94 10.98
CA GLY A 271 -7.79 17.07 9.81
C GLY A 271 -6.33 16.84 9.37
N GLU A 272 -5.36 17.42 10.09
CA GLU A 272 -3.94 17.30 9.79
C GLU A 272 -3.41 15.94 10.22
N VAL A 273 -2.33 15.52 9.55
CA VAL A 273 -1.61 14.29 9.86
C VAL A 273 -1.00 14.41 11.25
N ASP A 274 -1.21 13.41 12.10
CA ASP A 274 -0.76 13.41 13.49
C ASP A 274 -0.22 12.02 13.87
N SER A 275 1.00 11.74 13.42
CA SER A 275 1.63 10.45 13.72
C SER A 275 2.12 10.34 15.16
N ALA A 276 2.49 11.45 15.80
CA ALA A 276 2.88 11.45 17.20
C ALA A 276 1.70 11.03 18.10
N GLY A 277 0.51 11.60 17.87
CA GLY A 277 -0.70 11.22 18.60
C GLY A 277 -1.08 9.75 18.39
N PHE A 278 -0.95 9.25 17.15
CA PHE A 278 -1.18 7.84 16.86
C PHE A 278 -0.19 6.93 17.60
N ILE A 279 1.11 7.23 17.55
CA ILE A 279 2.15 6.44 18.22
C ILE A 279 1.90 6.40 19.73
N GLU A 280 1.63 7.54 20.36
CA GLU A 280 1.34 7.60 21.81
C GLU A 280 0.11 6.74 22.17
N SER A 281 -0.96 6.83 21.38
CA SER A 281 -2.18 6.04 21.57
C SER A 281 -1.95 4.54 21.41
N PHE A 282 -1.23 4.15 20.36
CA PHE A 282 -0.90 2.74 20.10
C PHE A 282 -0.04 2.16 21.22
N GLN A 283 0.99 2.90 21.65
CA GLN A 283 1.85 2.49 22.76
C GLN A 283 1.07 2.33 24.06
N TYR A 284 0.11 3.23 24.34
CA TYR A 284 -0.77 3.11 25.50
C TYR A 284 -1.60 1.82 25.47
N VAL A 285 -2.27 1.52 24.35
CA VAL A 285 -3.07 0.31 24.18
C VAL A 285 -2.20 -0.95 24.28
N SER A 286 -1.03 -0.94 23.64
CA SER A 286 -0.06 -2.04 23.70
C SER A 286 0.43 -2.33 25.12
N ASN A 287 0.66 -1.29 25.94
CA ASN A 287 1.06 -1.47 27.34
C ASN A 287 -0.01 -2.14 28.19
N ILE A 288 -1.29 -1.98 27.86
CA ILE A 288 -2.39 -2.70 28.51
C ILE A 288 -2.46 -4.13 27.97
N ALA A 289 -2.43 -4.31 26.64
CA ALA A 289 -2.48 -5.63 26.00
C ALA A 289 -1.39 -6.59 26.53
N LYS A 290 -0.16 -6.08 26.75
CA LYS A 290 0.97 -6.86 27.31
C LYS A 290 0.74 -7.40 28.73
N GLN A 291 -0.25 -6.90 29.46
CA GLN A 291 -0.62 -7.43 30.77
C GLN A 291 -1.39 -8.75 30.67
N HIS A 292 -1.77 -9.16 29.45
CA HIS A 292 -2.53 -10.36 29.17
C HIS A 292 -1.73 -11.27 28.23
N ASP A 293 -1.49 -12.52 28.62
CA ASP A 293 -0.72 -13.47 27.81
C ASP A 293 -1.44 -13.79 26.49
N ASN A 294 -2.77 -13.83 26.50
CA ASN A 294 -3.65 -14.17 25.38
C ASN A 294 -4.05 -12.98 24.48
N ILE A 295 -3.40 -11.81 24.61
CA ILE A 295 -3.64 -10.64 23.75
C ILE A 295 -2.35 -10.19 23.07
N GLY A 296 -2.37 -10.05 21.74
CA GLY A 296 -1.26 -9.48 20.95
C GLY A 296 -1.68 -8.24 20.17
N MET A 297 -0.70 -7.44 19.74
CA MET A 297 -0.89 -6.18 19.04
C MET A 297 -0.43 -6.25 17.58
N VAL A 298 -1.23 -5.65 16.68
CA VAL A 298 -0.94 -5.58 15.24
C VAL A 298 -0.89 -4.12 14.81
N TRP A 299 0.29 -3.67 14.37
CA TRP A 299 0.44 -2.38 13.70
C TRP A 299 0.20 -2.59 12.21
N SER A 300 -0.83 -1.96 11.65
CA SER A 300 -1.34 -2.32 10.33
C SER A 300 -1.70 -1.10 9.46
N PRO A 301 -0.76 -0.57 8.67
CA PRO A 301 -1.05 0.44 7.66
C PRO A 301 -1.87 -0.10 6.48
N ASP A 302 -2.38 0.82 5.65
CA ASP A 302 -2.78 0.60 4.26
C ASP A 302 -1.53 0.44 3.38
N ASP A 303 -1.65 -0.27 2.27
CA ASP A 303 -0.51 -0.70 1.45
C ASP A 303 0.46 0.45 1.06
N ILE A 304 0.01 1.36 0.21
CA ILE A 304 0.79 2.50 -0.30
C ILE A 304 0.33 3.78 0.43
N GLY A 305 -0.94 3.85 0.82
CA GLY A 305 -1.52 4.99 1.51
C GLY A 305 -1.43 6.30 0.73
N GLY A 306 -1.41 7.42 1.44
CA GLY A 306 -1.17 8.74 0.87
C GLY A 306 0.31 9.03 0.63
N LEU A 307 0.66 9.66 -0.50
CA LEU A 307 2.05 10.02 -0.82
C LEU A 307 2.66 11.03 0.17
N ASP A 308 1.82 11.79 0.88
CA ASP A 308 2.21 12.73 1.93
C ASP A 308 2.10 12.15 3.35
N THR A 309 1.70 10.89 3.46
CA THR A 309 1.52 10.15 4.71
C THR A 309 2.15 8.76 4.60
N PRO A 310 3.48 8.65 4.43
CA PRO A 310 4.18 7.37 4.40
C PRO A 310 3.93 6.60 5.72
N PHE A 311 3.73 5.27 5.67
CA PHE A 311 3.35 4.53 6.87
C PHE A 311 4.43 4.52 7.96
N GLU A 312 5.70 4.68 7.58
CA GLU A 312 6.87 4.64 8.44
C GLU A 312 6.79 5.69 9.55
N MET A 313 6.14 6.83 9.28
CA MET A 313 5.98 7.89 10.29
C MET A 313 5.11 7.48 11.47
N PHE A 314 4.33 6.40 11.35
CA PHE A 314 3.38 5.90 12.34
C PHE A 314 3.88 4.63 13.06
N TYR A 315 5.08 4.13 12.77
CA TYR A 315 5.58 2.91 13.40
C TYR A 315 5.85 3.15 14.88
N PRO A 316 5.20 2.41 15.82
CA PRO A 316 5.27 2.71 17.24
C PRO A 316 6.51 2.16 17.94
N GLY A 317 7.30 1.32 17.27
CA GLY A 317 8.48 0.62 17.81
C GLY A 317 8.25 -0.88 18.01
N ASP A 318 9.29 -1.68 17.77
CA ASP A 318 9.28 -3.15 17.82
C ASP A 318 8.75 -3.72 19.14
N GLU A 319 9.01 -3.04 20.26
CA GLU A 319 8.57 -3.48 21.57
C GLU A 319 7.05 -3.41 21.73
N TYR A 320 6.33 -2.61 20.94
CA TYR A 320 4.88 -2.42 21.05
C TYR A 320 4.08 -3.30 20.08
N VAL A 321 4.75 -3.97 19.15
CA VAL A 321 4.13 -4.69 18.03
C VAL A 321 4.45 -6.18 18.10
N ASP A 322 3.43 -7.03 18.04
CA ASP A 322 3.62 -8.48 17.90
C ASP A 322 3.61 -8.89 16.42
N TRP A 323 2.74 -8.27 15.61
CA TRP A 323 2.63 -8.52 14.16
C TRP A 323 2.64 -7.22 13.36
N VAL A 324 3.29 -7.26 12.19
CA VAL A 324 3.17 -6.20 11.19
C VAL A 324 2.04 -6.55 10.24
N GLY A 325 1.00 -5.73 10.22
CA GLY A 325 -0.16 -5.88 9.35
C GLY A 325 -0.04 -5.05 8.08
N VAL A 326 -0.85 -5.38 7.07
CA VAL A 326 -1.10 -4.52 5.91
C VAL A 326 -2.52 -4.74 5.39
N SER A 327 -3.29 -3.66 5.26
CA SER A 327 -4.50 -3.65 4.44
C SER A 327 -4.09 -3.51 2.98
N MET A 328 -4.46 -4.47 2.13
CA MET A 328 -4.04 -4.50 0.74
C MET A 328 -5.20 -4.95 -0.15
N TYR A 329 -5.67 -4.02 -0.97
CA TYR A 329 -6.73 -4.26 -1.93
C TYR A 329 -6.23 -3.93 -3.34
N PRO A 330 -6.09 -4.93 -4.24
CA PRO A 330 -5.87 -4.67 -5.65
C PRO A 330 -7.04 -3.86 -6.21
N LYS A 331 -6.75 -2.84 -7.02
CA LYS A 331 -7.74 -1.93 -7.60
C LYS A 331 -7.63 -1.91 -9.12
N LYS A 332 -8.73 -2.24 -9.83
CA LYS A 332 -8.75 -2.13 -11.30
C LYS A 332 -8.79 -0.67 -11.74
N TYR A 333 -9.55 0.15 -11.02
CA TYR A 333 -9.67 1.58 -11.26
C TYR A 333 -9.16 2.30 -10.02
N PHE A 334 -8.11 3.11 -10.18
CA PHE A 334 -7.64 3.94 -9.08
C PHE A 334 -8.77 4.85 -8.60
N ARG A 335 -9.00 4.90 -7.28
CA ARG A 335 -10.11 5.64 -6.63
C ARG A 335 -11.52 5.25 -7.09
N ASP A 336 -11.69 4.06 -7.67
CA ASP A 336 -12.96 3.58 -8.23
C ASP A 336 -13.52 4.52 -9.33
N GLU A 337 -12.62 5.17 -10.07
CA GLU A 337 -12.93 6.14 -11.12
C GLU A 337 -12.17 5.79 -12.42
N ILE A 338 -12.80 6.02 -13.59
CA ILE A 338 -12.09 5.90 -14.87
C ILE A 338 -11.24 7.16 -15.06
N ASP A 339 -9.94 7.03 -14.83
CA ASP A 339 -8.99 8.10 -15.12
C ASP A 339 -8.82 8.25 -16.64
N THR A 340 -9.35 9.36 -17.18
CA THR A 340 -9.24 9.74 -18.60
C THR A 340 -8.16 10.79 -18.83
N SER A 341 -7.41 11.15 -17.78
CA SER A 341 -6.36 12.15 -17.86
C SER A 341 -5.05 11.56 -18.41
N ASN A 342 -4.13 12.45 -18.79
CA ASN A 342 -2.77 12.07 -19.16
C ASN A 342 -1.95 11.51 -17.98
N ASN A 343 -2.49 11.58 -16.74
CA ASN A 343 -1.82 11.06 -15.54
C ASN A 343 -2.25 9.64 -15.20
N LYS A 344 -3.12 9.01 -16.00
CA LYS A 344 -3.60 7.64 -15.74
C LYS A 344 -2.46 6.66 -15.46
N ASP A 345 -1.48 6.58 -16.37
CA ASP A 345 -0.37 5.63 -16.21
C ASP A 345 0.51 5.97 -14.99
N ILE A 346 0.66 7.26 -14.67
CA ILE A 346 1.38 7.71 -13.47
C ILE A 346 0.67 7.22 -12.21
N ASN A 347 -0.63 7.51 -12.10
CA ASN A 347 -1.45 7.12 -10.95
C ASN A 347 -1.52 5.59 -10.82
N GLU A 348 -1.83 4.87 -11.89
CA GLU A 348 -1.93 3.41 -11.87
C GLU A 348 -0.59 2.75 -11.53
N SER A 349 0.54 3.33 -11.97
CA SER A 349 1.87 2.81 -11.61
C SER A 349 2.17 3.05 -10.14
N ILE A 350 2.04 4.29 -9.66
CA ILE A 350 2.37 4.67 -8.27
C ILE A 350 1.53 3.86 -7.27
N PHE A 351 0.24 3.70 -7.54
CA PHE A 351 -0.68 2.98 -6.64
C PHE A 351 -0.84 1.50 -6.97
N ILE A 352 -0.05 0.98 -7.93
CA ILE A 352 -0.06 -0.42 -8.39
C ILE A 352 -1.49 -0.89 -8.67
N ALA A 353 -2.22 -0.05 -9.41
CA ALA A 353 -3.61 -0.25 -9.81
C ALA A 353 -3.68 -0.56 -11.32
N GLY A 354 -4.90 -0.64 -11.85
CA GLY A 354 -5.11 -0.85 -13.29
C GLY A 354 -5.19 -2.32 -13.67
N GLU A 355 -5.10 -2.56 -14.98
CA GLU A 355 -5.15 -3.91 -15.55
C GLU A 355 -4.00 -4.80 -15.05
N HIS A 356 -2.87 -4.18 -14.70
CA HIS A 356 -1.65 -4.85 -14.24
C HIS A 356 -1.42 -4.74 -12.74
N ALA A 357 -2.45 -4.40 -11.95
CA ALA A 357 -2.37 -4.44 -10.50
C ALA A 357 -1.73 -5.75 -10.02
N ASN A 358 -0.91 -5.66 -8.98
CA ASN A 358 -0.15 -6.78 -8.46
C ASN A 358 -0.16 -6.75 -6.92
N PRO A 359 -0.94 -7.64 -6.27
CA PRO A 359 -1.03 -7.69 -4.80
C PRO A 359 0.33 -7.97 -4.13
N ILE A 360 1.18 -8.77 -4.77
CA ILE A 360 2.50 -9.10 -4.22
C ILE A 360 3.41 -7.86 -4.20
N LYS A 361 3.40 -7.09 -5.29
CA LYS A 361 4.16 -5.82 -5.34
C LYS A 361 3.66 -4.82 -4.31
N LYS A 362 2.35 -4.72 -4.07
CA LYS A 362 1.82 -3.84 -3.02
C LYS A 362 2.39 -4.14 -1.63
N ILE A 363 2.66 -5.41 -1.31
CA ILE A 363 3.21 -5.83 -0.01
C ILE A 363 4.75 -5.66 0.06
N GLU A 364 5.45 -5.63 -1.08
CA GLU A 364 6.92 -5.48 -1.09
C GLU A 364 7.40 -4.20 -0.39
N HIS A 365 6.62 -3.12 -0.37
CA HIS A 365 6.98 -1.89 0.34
C HIS A 365 7.14 -2.12 1.84
N ILE A 366 6.14 -2.72 2.50
CA ILE A 366 6.21 -2.97 3.93
C ILE A 366 7.27 -4.03 4.29
N ILE A 367 7.46 -5.03 3.42
CA ILE A 367 8.55 -6.01 3.58
C ILE A 367 9.92 -5.36 3.45
N THR A 368 10.08 -4.39 2.56
CA THR A 368 11.33 -3.65 2.39
C THR A 368 11.62 -2.79 3.61
N PHE A 369 10.62 -2.05 4.10
CA PHE A 369 10.71 -1.33 5.37
C PHE A 369 11.14 -2.25 6.53
N MET A 370 10.49 -3.41 6.68
CA MET A 370 10.86 -4.38 7.73
C MET A 370 12.33 -4.84 7.61
N LYS A 371 12.81 -5.10 6.38
CA LYS A 371 14.20 -5.51 6.15
C LYS A 371 15.20 -4.39 6.44
N GLU A 372 14.94 -3.19 5.95
CA GLU A 372 15.82 -2.02 6.12
C GLU A 372 15.96 -1.60 7.59
N HIS A 373 14.88 -1.79 8.36
CA HIS A 373 14.83 -1.47 9.78
C HIS A 373 15.08 -2.68 10.70
N ASN A 374 15.38 -3.85 10.14
CA ASN A 374 15.61 -5.09 10.89
C ASN A 374 14.45 -5.45 11.85
N ILE A 375 13.22 -5.23 11.42
CA ILE A 375 12.01 -5.57 12.16
C ILE A 375 11.78 -7.08 12.04
N GLN A 376 11.98 -7.79 13.15
CA GLN A 376 11.88 -9.25 13.23
C GLN A 376 10.50 -9.66 13.75
N LYS A 377 9.46 -9.49 12.91
CA LYS A 377 8.06 -9.77 13.26
C LYS A 377 7.38 -10.53 12.11
N PRO A 378 6.41 -11.41 12.38
CA PRO A 378 5.60 -12.01 11.34
C PRO A 378 4.71 -10.96 10.68
N ILE A 379 4.35 -11.21 9.42
CA ILE A 379 3.47 -10.35 8.62
C ILE A 379 2.06 -10.95 8.55
N ILE A 380 1.05 -10.09 8.62
CA ILE A 380 -0.36 -10.43 8.38
C ILE A 380 -0.93 -9.52 7.30
N ILE A 381 -1.57 -10.09 6.28
CA ILE A 381 -2.44 -9.31 5.39
C ILE A 381 -3.74 -9.12 6.17
N SER A 382 -3.87 -7.99 6.87
CA SER A 382 -4.94 -7.76 7.83
C SER A 382 -6.30 -7.67 7.16
N GLU A 383 -6.30 -7.14 5.93
CA GLU A 383 -7.48 -7.02 5.09
C GLU A 383 -7.07 -7.15 3.64
N THR A 384 -7.85 -7.92 2.88
CA THR A 384 -7.68 -8.01 1.44
C THR A 384 -8.96 -8.53 0.79
N GLY A 385 -9.06 -8.32 -0.52
CA GLY A 385 -10.19 -8.77 -1.32
C GLY A 385 -10.05 -8.28 -2.75
N ASP A 386 -10.55 -9.07 -3.68
CA ASP A 386 -10.53 -8.75 -5.10
C ASP A 386 -11.95 -8.39 -5.54
N HIS A 387 -12.20 -7.10 -5.73
CA HIS A 387 -13.53 -6.60 -6.10
C HIS A 387 -13.91 -7.08 -7.50
N HIS A 388 -15.04 -7.77 -7.59
CA HIS A 388 -15.66 -8.22 -8.85
C HIS A 388 -16.72 -7.25 -9.39
N PHE A 389 -17.00 -6.17 -8.64
CA PHE A 389 -17.94 -5.13 -9.07
C PHE A 389 -17.56 -3.78 -8.46
N VAL A 390 -17.43 -2.76 -9.31
CA VAL A 390 -17.14 -1.38 -8.90
C VAL A 390 -18.43 -0.58 -8.86
N ARG A 391 -18.99 -0.44 -7.66
CA ARG A 391 -20.34 0.13 -7.44
C ARG A 391 -20.50 1.53 -8.01
N ASN A 392 -19.51 2.41 -7.83
CA ASN A 392 -19.57 3.80 -8.28
C ASN A 392 -19.63 3.93 -9.81
N LEU A 393 -19.10 2.94 -10.53
CA LEU A 393 -19.09 2.91 -12.00
C LEU A 393 -20.18 2.01 -12.59
N GLY A 394 -20.78 1.14 -11.78
CA GLY A 394 -21.68 0.09 -12.27
C GLY A 394 -20.99 -0.92 -13.17
N ILE A 395 -19.67 -1.15 -12.96
CA ILE A 395 -18.84 -1.99 -13.83
C ILE A 395 -18.52 -3.31 -13.15
N GLU A 396 -18.71 -4.38 -13.92
CA GLU A 396 -18.33 -5.76 -13.63
C GLU A 396 -16.81 -5.95 -13.87
N THR A 397 -16.11 -6.57 -12.94
CA THR A 397 -14.65 -6.78 -12.98
C THR A 397 -14.22 -8.22 -12.65
N THR A 398 -15.13 -9.20 -12.71
CA THR A 398 -14.92 -10.60 -12.29
C THR A 398 -13.71 -11.23 -12.96
N ASP A 399 -13.53 -11.07 -14.26
CA ASP A 399 -12.41 -11.74 -14.95
C ASP A 399 -11.06 -11.15 -14.54
N TRP A 400 -11.02 -9.84 -14.29
CA TRP A 400 -9.86 -9.20 -13.69
C TRP A 400 -9.66 -9.65 -12.23
N ALA A 401 -10.73 -9.74 -11.44
CA ALA A 401 -10.69 -10.14 -10.03
C ALA A 401 -10.18 -11.58 -9.88
N LYS A 402 -10.63 -12.51 -10.72
CA LYS A 402 -10.12 -13.90 -10.76
C LYS A 402 -8.61 -13.94 -10.98
N LEU A 403 -8.07 -13.09 -11.86
CA LEU A 403 -6.64 -13.03 -12.10
C LEU A 403 -5.89 -12.50 -10.87
N GLN A 404 -6.43 -11.49 -10.19
CA GLN A 404 -5.82 -10.96 -8.97
C GLN A 404 -5.91 -11.94 -7.80
N MET A 405 -7.04 -12.62 -7.60
CA MET A 405 -7.20 -13.68 -6.60
C MET A 405 -6.16 -14.79 -6.78
N GLN A 406 -5.86 -15.17 -8.03
CA GLN A 406 -4.80 -16.15 -8.29
C GLN A 406 -3.41 -15.66 -7.85
N LYS A 407 -3.14 -14.35 -7.90
CA LYS A 407 -1.88 -13.79 -7.39
C LYS A 407 -1.91 -13.67 -5.86
N THR A 408 -3.05 -13.27 -5.27
CA THR A 408 -3.21 -13.07 -3.83
C THR A 408 -3.14 -14.38 -3.05
N TYR A 409 -3.87 -15.42 -3.50
CA TYR A 409 -4.10 -16.64 -2.71
C TYR A 409 -3.38 -17.87 -3.22
N ARG A 410 -2.83 -17.84 -4.44
CA ARG A 410 -2.19 -19.01 -5.05
C ARG A 410 -0.69 -18.77 -5.21
N ILE A 411 0.05 -19.05 -4.14
CA ILE A 411 1.45 -19.47 -4.32
C ILE A 411 1.36 -20.77 -5.11
N ARG A 412 1.91 -20.79 -6.32
CA ARG A 412 1.86 -21.96 -7.21
C ARG A 412 2.50 -23.15 -6.49
N ALA A 413 1.68 -24.12 -6.12
CA ALA A 413 2.09 -25.47 -5.75
C ALA A 413 2.82 -26.17 -6.90
#